data_AF-A0A101VF36-F1
#
_entry.id   AF-A0A101VF36-F1
#
_cell.length_a   1.000
_cell.length_b   1.000
_cell.length_c   1.000
_cell.angle_alpha   90.00
_cell.angle_beta   90.00
_cell.angle_gamma   90.00
#
_symmetry.space_group_name_H-M   'P 1'
#
loop_
_entity.id
_entity.type
_entity.pdbx_description
1 polymer ?
#
loop_
_entity_poly.entity_id
_entity_poly.type
_entity_poly.pdbx_seq_one_letter_code
_entity_poly.pdbx_strand_id
1 'polypeptide(L)'
;MEKLDKVELVRDRTGATYEEARDYLESHHWDVVEAIVAIEKEKTTFDSEFNTMKVKGQDLLNRIKDLIKQGNVAKIIVKKEGQKVIGIPVNGGIILALFFPYFVALSAVIVLVAEYELEVEKIKKDIDDIDIDEV
;
A
#
# COMPACT_ATOMS: atom_id res chain seq x y z
N MET A 1 17.88 12.59 -28.18
CA MET A 1 17.24 13.20 -27.00
C MET A 1 18.34 13.46 -26.00
N GLU A 2 18.48 14.70 -25.54
CA GLU A 2 19.51 15.07 -24.57
C GLU A 2 19.17 14.48 -23.20
N LYS A 3 20.15 14.41 -22.30
CA LYS A 3 19.94 13.90 -20.93
C LYS A 3 18.88 14.71 -20.19
N LEU A 4 18.86 16.04 -20.41
CA LEU A 4 17.88 16.94 -19.80
C LEU A 4 16.45 16.60 -20.26
N ASP A 5 16.23 16.48 -21.57
CA ASP A 5 14.92 16.12 -22.14
C ASP A 5 14.40 14.78 -21.61
N LYS A 6 15.29 13.80 -21.40
CA LYS A 6 14.91 12.49 -20.83
C LYS A 6 14.43 12.62 -19.39
N VAL A 7 15.12 13.42 -18.56
CA VAL A 7 14.70 13.67 -17.17
C VAL A 7 13.34 14.36 -17.16
N GLU A 8 13.14 15.38 -17.99
CA GLU A 8 11.87 16.10 -18.08
C GLU A 8 10.72 15.18 -18.51
N LEU A 9 10.93 14.35 -19.54
CA LEU A 9 9.94 13.37 -19.99
C LEU A 9 9.53 12.38 -18.90
N VAL A 10 10.49 11.87 -18.12
CA VAL A 10 10.19 10.95 -17.00
C VAL A 10 9.38 11.66 -15.91
N ARG A 11 9.72 12.91 -15.58
CA ARG A 11 8.96 13.70 -14.60
C ARG A 11 7.54 13.97 -15.06
N ASP A 12 7.36 14.35 -16.32
CA ASP A 12 6.04 14.64 -16.88
C ASP A 12 5.13 13.40 -16.93
N ARG A 13 5.72 12.22 -17.22
CA ARG A 13 4.96 10.96 -17.32
C ARG A 13 4.65 10.33 -15.97
N THR A 14 5.52 10.49 -14.99
CA THR A 14 5.40 9.78 -13.70
C THR A 14 5.04 10.68 -12.53
N GLY A 15 5.24 12.00 -12.63
CA GLY A 15 5.17 12.94 -11.51
C GLY A 15 6.33 12.83 -10.52
N ALA A 16 7.44 12.17 -10.89
CA ALA A 16 8.65 12.10 -10.06
C ALA A 16 9.33 13.48 -9.92
N THR A 17 10.05 13.67 -8.82
CA THR A 17 10.95 14.81 -8.66
C THR A 17 12.11 14.70 -9.65
N TYR A 18 12.82 15.81 -9.87
CA TYR A 18 13.97 15.83 -10.78
C TYR A 18 15.09 14.91 -10.31
N GLU A 19 15.31 14.85 -9.00
CA GLU A 19 16.33 13.97 -8.40
C GLU A 19 15.97 12.50 -8.59
N GLU A 20 14.73 12.10 -8.23
CA GLU A 20 14.24 10.75 -8.47
C GLU A 20 14.37 10.37 -9.95
N ALA A 21 13.83 11.18 -10.86
CA ALA A 21 13.87 10.91 -12.30
C ALA A 21 15.30 10.73 -12.83
N ARG A 22 16.26 11.56 -12.38
CA ARG A 22 17.68 11.39 -12.73
C ARG A 22 18.23 10.08 -12.19
N ASP A 23 17.96 9.73 -10.94
CA ASP A 23 18.55 8.57 -10.27
C ASP A 23 18.03 7.25 -10.88
N TYR A 24 16.74 7.16 -11.24
CA TYR A 24 16.21 6.01 -12.01
C TYR A 24 16.81 5.94 -13.41
N LEU A 25 16.95 7.07 -14.11
CA LEU A 25 17.60 7.09 -15.41
C LEU A 25 19.07 6.66 -15.33
N GLU A 26 19.83 7.10 -14.33
CA GLU A 26 21.24 6.72 -14.17
C GLU A 26 21.40 5.24 -13.85
N SER A 27 20.58 4.69 -12.95
CA SER A 27 20.59 3.26 -12.61
C SER A 27 20.13 2.36 -13.75
N HIS A 28 19.34 2.88 -14.69
CA HIS A 28 18.83 2.16 -15.87
C HIS A 28 19.50 2.62 -17.17
N HIS A 29 20.76 3.09 -17.09
CA HIS A 29 21.59 3.41 -18.26
C HIS A 29 20.94 4.41 -19.25
N TRP A 30 20.17 5.35 -18.70
CA TRP A 30 19.41 6.37 -19.42
C TRP A 30 18.35 5.82 -20.37
N ASP A 31 17.85 4.61 -20.12
CA ASP A 31 16.65 4.08 -20.75
C ASP A 31 15.40 4.70 -20.11
N VAL A 32 14.68 5.48 -20.91
CA VAL A 32 13.48 6.20 -20.45
C VAL A 32 12.33 5.25 -20.15
N VAL A 33 12.19 4.19 -20.95
CA VAL A 33 11.07 3.25 -20.80
C VAL A 33 11.26 2.44 -19.53
N GLU A 34 12.45 1.87 -19.32
CA GLU A 34 12.77 1.12 -18.11
C GLU A 34 12.70 2.00 -16.85
N ALA A 35 13.18 3.25 -16.92
CA ALA A 35 13.07 4.18 -15.80
C ALA A 35 11.61 4.51 -15.45
N ILE A 36 10.76 4.77 -16.45
CA ILE A 36 9.32 5.01 -16.24
C ILE A 36 8.67 3.77 -15.63
N VAL A 37 8.92 2.58 -16.17
CA VAL A 37 8.35 1.32 -15.65
C VAL A 37 8.81 1.05 -14.22
N ALA A 38 10.08 1.31 -13.89
CA ALA A 38 10.60 1.14 -12.54
C ALA A 38 9.95 2.10 -11.54
N ILE A 39 9.82 3.38 -11.90
CA ILE A 39 9.15 4.39 -11.09
C ILE A 39 7.66 4.05 -10.93
N GLU A 40 6.99 3.65 -12.01
CA GLU A 40 5.58 3.26 -12.00
C GLU A 40 5.39 2.04 -11.11
N LYS A 41 6.20 0.98 -11.23
CA LYS A 41 6.10 -0.23 -10.41
C LYS A 41 6.30 0.03 -8.92
N GLU A 42 7.22 0.92 -8.55
CA GLU A 42 7.31 1.38 -7.17
C GLU A 42 6.09 2.22 -6.79
N LYS A 43 5.64 3.15 -7.63
CA LYS A 43 4.43 3.95 -7.36
C LYS A 43 3.15 3.11 -7.29
N THR A 44 2.99 2.03 -8.05
CA THR A 44 1.85 1.10 -7.90
C THR A 44 1.91 0.34 -6.58
N THR A 45 3.10 0.24 -5.96
CA THR A 45 3.27 -0.25 -4.59
C THR A 45 2.94 0.84 -3.55
N PHE A 46 2.91 2.13 -3.94
CA PHE A 46 2.77 3.29 -3.05
C PHE A 46 1.53 4.17 -3.29
N ASP A 47 0.73 3.96 -4.33
CA ASP A 47 -0.57 4.65 -4.51
C ASP A 47 -1.63 3.95 -3.64
N SER A 48 -1.34 3.89 -2.35
CA SER A 48 -2.17 3.28 -1.32
C SER A 48 -2.67 4.36 -0.38
N GLU A 49 -3.99 4.50 -0.29
CA GLU A 49 -4.60 5.44 0.64
C GLU A 49 -4.54 4.86 2.05
N PHE A 50 -3.77 5.50 2.93
CA PHE A 50 -3.74 5.16 4.35
C PHE A 50 -4.90 5.80 5.08
N ASN A 51 -5.85 4.97 5.51
CA ASN A 51 -6.98 5.40 6.33
C ASN A 51 -6.75 5.01 7.78
N THR A 52 -6.84 6.00 8.69
CA THR A 52 -6.73 5.76 10.14
C THR A 52 -8.12 5.75 10.78
N MET A 53 -8.39 4.78 11.65
CA MET A 53 -9.64 4.70 12.41
C MET A 53 -9.40 4.23 13.84
N LYS A 54 -10.14 4.80 14.80
CA LYS A 54 -10.14 4.32 16.19
C LYS A 54 -11.12 3.17 16.38
N VAL A 55 -10.71 2.17 17.14
CA VAL A 55 -11.47 0.95 17.41
C VAL A 55 -11.29 0.54 18.87
N LYS A 56 -12.39 0.19 19.55
CA LYS A 56 -12.34 -0.37 20.90
C LYS A 56 -11.74 -1.76 20.88
N GLY A 57 -11.00 -2.14 21.94
CA GLY A 57 -10.34 -3.44 22.03
C GLY A 57 -11.27 -4.63 21.81
N GLN A 58 -12.50 -4.58 22.35
CA GLN A 58 -13.53 -5.60 22.14
C GLN A 58 -13.93 -5.81 20.67
N ASP A 59 -13.85 -4.76 19.85
CA ASP A 59 -14.30 -4.78 18.45
C ASP A 59 -13.13 -4.93 17.46
N LEU A 60 -11.89 -4.88 17.95
CA LEU A 60 -10.66 -4.85 17.15
C LEU A 60 -10.57 -6.03 16.18
N LEU A 61 -10.75 -7.25 16.70
CA LEU A 61 -10.66 -8.47 15.90
C LEU A 61 -11.75 -8.54 14.83
N ASN A 62 -12.96 -8.12 15.17
CA ASN A 62 -14.08 -8.12 14.23
C ASN A 62 -13.81 -7.12 13.10
N ARG A 63 -13.32 -5.92 13.45
CA ARG A 63 -12.98 -4.90 12.47
C ARG A 63 -11.86 -5.34 11.52
N ILE A 64 -10.82 -5.99 12.03
CA ILE A 64 -9.74 -6.55 11.19
C ILE A 64 -10.30 -7.61 10.24
N LYS A 65 -11.16 -8.51 10.72
CA LYS A 65 -11.81 -9.52 9.86
C LYS A 65 -12.64 -8.89 8.77
N ASP A 66 -13.40 -7.84 9.07
CA ASP A 66 -14.23 -7.15 8.08
C ASP A 66 -13.38 -6.44 7.02
N LEU A 67 -12.29 -5.78 7.43
CA LEU A 67 -11.33 -5.16 6.51
C LEU A 67 -10.70 -6.19 5.56
N ILE A 68 -10.33 -7.36 6.07
CA ILE A 68 -9.80 -8.45 5.24
C ILE A 68 -10.86 -8.97 4.27
N LYS A 69 -12.11 -9.15 4.73
CA LYS A 69 -13.24 -9.61 3.88
C LYS A 69 -13.57 -8.63 2.75
N GLN A 70 -13.39 -7.32 2.98
CA GLN A 70 -13.60 -6.31 1.94
C GLN A 70 -12.64 -6.47 0.76
N GLY A 71 -11.51 -7.17 0.93
CA GLY A 71 -10.60 -7.54 -0.15
C GLY A 71 -9.81 -6.38 -0.77
N ASN A 72 -10.12 -5.13 -0.43
CA ASN A 72 -9.44 -3.94 -0.94
C ASN A 72 -8.39 -3.38 0.03
N VAL A 73 -7.73 -4.26 0.78
CA VAL A 73 -6.76 -3.90 1.82
C VAL A 73 -5.44 -4.60 1.51
N ALA A 74 -4.36 -3.84 1.41
CA ALA A 74 -3.00 -4.36 1.26
C ALA A 74 -2.36 -4.66 2.61
N LYS A 75 -2.60 -3.83 3.62
CA LYS A 75 -1.95 -3.94 4.92
C LYS A 75 -2.79 -3.33 6.03
N ILE A 76 -2.76 -3.95 7.20
CA ILE A 76 -3.39 -3.44 8.42
C ILE A 76 -2.32 -3.26 9.48
N ILE A 77 -2.22 -2.05 10.03
CA ILE A 77 -1.31 -1.71 11.12
C ILE A 77 -2.16 -1.40 12.34
N VAL A 78 -1.92 -2.10 13.44
CA VAL A 78 -2.57 -1.82 14.73
C VAL A 78 -1.60 -1.03 15.58
N LYS A 79 -2.07 0.12 16.07
CA LYS A 79 -1.35 0.98 17.02
C LYS A 79 -2.10 1.05 18.34
N LYS A 80 -1.35 1.21 19.43
CA LYS A 80 -1.85 1.54 20.76
C LYS A 80 -1.02 2.72 21.26
N GLU A 81 -1.68 3.78 21.71
CA GLU A 81 -1.00 4.99 22.22
C GLU A 81 0.05 5.54 21.22
N GLY A 82 -0.30 5.54 19.92
CA GLY A 82 0.59 5.98 18.83
C GLY A 82 1.70 5.00 18.45
N GLN A 83 1.92 3.93 19.20
CA GLN A 83 2.97 2.94 18.93
C GLN A 83 2.44 1.74 18.14
N LYS A 84 3.18 1.32 17.12
CA LYS A 84 2.85 0.13 16.33
C LYS A 84 3.01 -1.13 17.17
N VAL A 85 1.91 -1.86 17.35
CA VAL A 85 1.87 -3.13 18.08
C VAL A 85 2.00 -4.30 17.11
N ILE A 86 1.29 -4.24 15.97
CA ILE A 86 1.34 -5.29 14.95
C ILE A 86 1.13 -4.72 13.54
N GLY A 87 1.73 -5.35 12.54
CA GLY A 87 1.47 -5.06 11.13
C GLY A 87 1.19 -6.35 10.37
N ILE A 88 0.07 -6.39 9.66
CA ILE A 88 -0.48 -7.56 9.01
C ILE A 88 -0.53 -7.29 7.50
N PRO A 89 0.29 -7.96 6.67
CA PRO A 89 0.16 -7.92 5.22
C PRO A 89 -1.05 -8.74 4.76
N VAL A 90 -1.82 -8.23 3.79
CA VAL A 90 -3.08 -8.81 3.30
C VAL A 90 -3.04 -9.07 1.77
N ASN A 91 -2.03 -8.55 1.08
CA ASN A 91 -1.77 -8.69 -0.34
C ASN A 91 -1.29 -10.10 -0.75
N GLY A 92 -2.10 -10.78 -1.58
CA GLY A 92 -1.77 -12.04 -2.27
C GLY A 92 -2.32 -13.31 -1.60
N GLY A 93 -3.37 -13.92 -2.19
CA GLY A 93 -3.82 -15.30 -1.92
C GLY A 93 -3.87 -15.73 -0.45
N ILE A 94 -5.00 -15.46 0.23
CA ILE A 94 -5.17 -15.69 1.66
C ILE A 94 -4.87 -17.16 2.05
N ILE A 95 -3.77 -17.39 2.79
CA ILE A 95 -3.50 -18.65 3.50
C ILE A 95 -3.71 -18.42 4.99
N LEU A 96 -4.75 -19.03 5.57
CA LEU A 96 -5.12 -18.94 6.99
C LEU A 96 -3.93 -19.17 7.95
N ALA A 97 -3.02 -20.07 7.58
CA ALA A 97 -1.82 -20.39 8.36
C ALA A 97 -0.86 -19.20 8.56
N LEU A 98 -0.72 -18.31 7.57
CA LEU A 98 0.19 -17.17 7.65
C LEU A 98 -0.31 -16.10 8.62
N PHE A 99 -1.62 -16.01 8.84
CA PHE A 99 -2.23 -15.03 9.74
C PHE A 99 -2.29 -15.50 11.20
N PHE A 100 -2.17 -16.81 11.45
CA PHE A 100 -2.28 -17.39 12.79
C PHE A 100 -1.33 -16.75 13.82
N PRO A 101 -0.04 -16.52 13.51
CA PRO A 101 0.88 -15.85 14.44
C PRO A 101 0.42 -14.43 14.80
N TYR A 102 -0.14 -13.69 13.84
CA TYR A 102 -0.61 -12.34 14.07
C TYR A 102 -1.86 -12.30 14.95
N PHE A 103 -2.80 -13.23 14.76
CA PHE A 103 -3.98 -13.33 15.63
C PHE A 103 -3.64 -13.80 17.05
N VAL A 104 -2.67 -14.72 17.20
CA VAL A 104 -2.14 -15.13 18.52
C VAL A 104 -1.43 -13.98 19.21
N ALA A 105 -0.59 -13.22 18.49
CA ALA A 105 0.04 -12.03 19.05
C ALA A 105 -1.03 -11.01 19.49
N LEU A 106 -2.07 -10.82 18.68
CA LEU A 106 -3.13 -9.86 18.99
C LEU A 106 -3.95 -10.24 20.23
N SER A 107 -4.18 -11.54 20.50
CA SER A 107 -4.91 -11.97 21.70
C SER A 107 -4.17 -11.62 22.99
N ALA A 108 -2.83 -11.59 22.96
CA ALA A 108 -2.03 -11.21 24.11
C ALA A 108 -2.08 -9.70 24.42
N VAL A 109 -2.40 -8.85 23.43
CA VAL A 109 -2.35 -7.39 23.56
C VAL A 109 -3.72 -6.70 23.55
N ILE A 110 -4.83 -7.41 23.33
CA ILE A 110 -6.20 -6.86 23.38
C ILE A 110 -6.68 -6.66 24.82
N VAL A 111 -7.02 -5.42 25.16
CA VAL A 111 -7.65 -5.05 26.44
C VAL A 111 -9.04 -4.46 26.14
N LEU A 112 -10.09 -5.00 26.77
CA LEU A 112 -11.50 -4.65 26.47
C LEU A 112 -11.80 -3.15 26.54
N VAL A 113 -11.20 -2.46 27.51
CA VAL A 113 -11.42 -1.02 27.77
C VAL A 113 -10.47 -0.13 26.96
N ALA A 114 -9.44 -0.69 26.33
CA ALA A 114 -8.46 0.10 25.60
C ALA A 114 -8.96 0.53 24.21
N GLU A 115 -8.49 1.68 23.76
CA GLU A 115 -8.65 2.16 22.39
C GLU A 115 -7.40 1.81 21.56
N TYR A 116 -7.62 1.44 20.31
CA TYR A 116 -6.60 1.13 19.33
C TYR A 116 -6.82 1.96 18.08
N GLU A 117 -5.75 2.22 17.35
CA GLU A 117 -5.79 2.86 16.04
C GLU A 117 -5.46 1.81 14.98
N LEU A 118 -6.31 1.71 13.97
CA LEU A 118 -6.08 0.91 12.78
C LEU A 118 -5.69 1.83 11.64
N GLU A 119 -4.48 1.67 11.16
CA GLU A 119 -4.01 2.22 9.91
C GLU A 119 -4.19 1.16 8.83
N VAL A 120 -5.01 1.48 7.83
CA VAL A 120 -5.37 0.57 6.74
C VAL A 120 -4.82 1.13 5.45
N GLU A 121 -3.92 0.37 4.86
CA GLU A 121 -3.40 0.62 3.52
C GLU A 121 -4.35 -0.01 2.51
N LYS A 122 -5.10 0.81 1.76
CA LYS A 122 -6.01 0.30 0.73
C LYS A 122 -5.31 0.18 -0.61
N ILE A 123 -5.72 -0.80 -1.40
CA ILE A 123 -5.29 -0.92 -2.78
C ILE A 123 -6.15 0.06 -3.59
N LYS A 124 -5.52 1.01 -4.29
CA LYS A 124 -6.22 1.84 -5.26
C LYS A 124 -6.39 0.99 -6.52
N LYS A 125 -7.64 0.80 -6.95
CA LYS A 125 -7.89 0.28 -8.30
C LYS A 125 -7.68 1.45 -9.24
N ASP A 126 -6.61 1.42 -10.03
CA ASP A 126 -6.65 2.13 -11.30
C ASP A 126 -7.72 1.43 -12.14
N ILE A 127 -8.87 2.10 -12.24
CA ILE A 127 -9.88 1.77 -13.22
C ILE A 127 -9.31 2.29 -14.53
N ASP A 128 -8.59 1.45 -15.25
CA ASP A 128 -8.61 1.56 -16.70
C ASP A 128 -10.06 1.23 -17.10
N ASP A 129 -10.88 2.28 -17.25
CA ASP A 129 -12.10 2.23 -18.06
C ASP A 129 -11.64 1.94 -19.49
N ILE A 130 -11.45 0.66 -19.81
CA ILE A 130 -11.63 0.19 -21.18
C ILE A 130 -13.13 0.05 -21.35
N ASP A 131 -13.77 1.14 -21.78
CA ASP A 131 -15.01 1.07 -22.56
C ASP A 131 -14.69 0.23 -23.81
N ILE A 132 -14.92 -1.08 -23.71
CA ILE A 132 -15.22 -1.91 -24.86
C ILE A 132 -16.72 -1.76 -25.11
N ASP A 133 -17.08 -0.62 -25.71
CA ASP A 133 -18.33 -0.50 -26.44
C ASP A 133 -18.30 -1.51 -27.59
N GLU A 134 -19.07 -2.58 -27.38
CA GLU A 134 -19.94 -3.28 -28.32
C GLU A 134 -19.69 -3.06 -29.83
N VAL A 135 -19.33 -4.14 -30.54
CA VAL A 135 -19.47 -4.26 -32.02
C VAL A 135 -20.48 -5.35 -32.33
#